data_AF-A0A349BZZ5-F1
#
_entry.id   AF-A0A349BZZ5-F1
#
_cell.length_a   1.000
_cell.length_b   1.000
_cell.length_c   1.000
_cell.angle_alpha   90.00
_cell.angle_beta   90.00
_cell.angle_gamma   90.00
#
_symmetry.space_group_name_H-M   'P 1'
#
loop_
_entity.id
_entity.type
_entity.pdbx_description
1 polymer ?
#
loop_
_entity_poly.entity_id
_entity_poly.type
_entity_poly.pdbx_seq_one_letter_code
_entity_poly.pdbx_strand_id
1 'polypeptide(L)'
;MLHMIKKQLLPLFLALSMTGACLAGCGNSSSEQAPSDPSGAEAETENSGETETEETPEEAEEAEEDYLSDIPEEERARLKNAAASDETWTVMLYLAGSDLEEDGRASDNLREIMAAEPTPSVNVFIQTGGAAEWKCDGLGVEIDPTVIQRYTYDENGFTLVDEQEQANMADPGTLTSFIQFCRENSDTDHYILTLWDHGGGTAGGLIMDENYPGSETMSLPELGTALAD
;
A
#
# COMPACT_ATOMS: atom_id res chain seq x y z
N MET A 1 4.40 1.54 -49.26
CA MET A 1 4.78 2.84 -48.67
C MET A 1 3.75 3.12 -47.57
N LEU A 2 3.95 2.62 -46.35
CA LEU A 2 4.71 3.27 -45.25
C LEU A 2 3.97 4.56 -44.83
N HIS A 3 3.34 4.65 -43.66
CA HIS A 3 4.01 4.78 -42.36
C HIS A 3 3.13 4.26 -41.20
N MET A 4 3.61 3.21 -40.52
CA MET A 4 3.31 2.96 -39.11
C MET A 4 4.27 3.83 -38.28
N ILE A 5 3.74 4.68 -37.41
CA ILE A 5 4.53 5.39 -36.40
C ILE A 5 4.69 4.43 -35.22
N LYS A 6 5.84 3.76 -35.12
CA LYS A 6 6.25 3.06 -33.90
C LYS A 6 6.63 4.10 -32.85
N LYS A 7 5.84 4.22 -31.78
CA LYS A 7 6.29 4.89 -30.55
C LYS A 7 7.29 3.94 -29.87
N GLN A 8 8.55 4.33 -29.86
CA GLN A 8 9.61 3.66 -29.12
C GLN A 8 9.47 4.06 -27.66
N LEU A 9 9.14 3.13 -26.76
CA LEU A 9 9.35 3.34 -25.33
C LEU A 9 10.86 3.29 -25.05
N LEU A 10 11.37 4.38 -24.47
CA LEU A 10 12.76 4.53 -24.09
C LEU A 10 12.92 4.01 -22.65
N PRO A 11 13.83 3.06 -22.37
CA PRO A 11 14.08 2.63 -21.00
C PRO A 11 14.90 3.71 -20.27
N LEU A 12 14.30 4.33 -19.25
CA LEU A 12 14.97 5.29 -18.39
C LEU A 12 15.86 4.54 -17.38
N PHE A 13 17.12 4.32 -17.75
CA PHE A 13 18.19 4.02 -16.80
C PHE A 13 18.57 5.32 -16.09
N LEU A 14 18.19 5.50 -14.82
CA LEU A 14 18.77 6.56 -13.99
C LEU A 14 19.91 5.98 -13.14
N ALA A 15 21.12 6.10 -13.67
CA ALA A 15 22.35 5.83 -12.97
C ALA A 15 22.75 6.99 -12.06
N LEU A 16 23.13 6.62 -10.84
CA LEU A 16 23.73 7.38 -9.76
C LEU A 16 24.90 8.29 -10.21
N SER A 17 24.93 9.55 -9.72
CA SER A 17 26.13 10.40 -9.73
C SER A 17 26.15 11.31 -8.50
N MET A 18 26.92 10.91 -7.48
CA MET A 18 27.36 11.75 -6.37
C MET A 18 28.41 12.77 -6.80
N THR A 19 28.25 14.03 -6.39
CA THR A 19 29.23 15.01 -5.81
C THR A 19 28.61 16.40 -5.94
N GLY A 20 28.50 17.29 -4.93
CA GLY A 20 29.26 17.49 -3.72
C GLY A 20 29.90 18.89 -3.77
N ALA A 21 29.27 19.91 -3.17
CA ALA A 21 29.93 21.18 -2.83
C ALA A 21 29.16 21.93 -1.73
N CYS A 22 29.65 21.84 -0.50
CA CYS A 22 29.34 22.76 0.60
C CYS A 22 30.01 24.12 0.33
N LEU A 23 29.36 25.23 0.67
CA LEU A 23 29.99 26.41 1.30
C LEU A 23 28.90 27.28 1.95
N ALA A 24 29.18 27.70 3.19
CA ALA A 24 28.31 28.43 4.09
C ALA A 24 28.24 29.95 3.79
N GLY A 25 27.14 30.59 4.20
CA GLY A 25 27.03 32.04 4.32
C GLY A 25 25.93 32.43 5.31
N CYS A 26 26.33 32.90 6.50
CA CYS A 26 25.45 33.53 7.49
C CYS A 26 25.24 35.04 7.18
N GLY A 27 24.07 35.61 7.50
CA GLY A 27 23.89 37.07 7.47
C GLY A 27 22.45 37.58 7.71
N ASN A 28 22.16 37.89 8.98
CA ASN A 28 20.95 38.41 9.64
C ASN A 28 20.39 39.79 9.20
N SER A 29 19.05 40.00 9.27
CA SER A 29 18.30 41.16 9.86
C SER A 29 16.83 41.20 9.33
N SER A 30 15.79 41.04 10.15
CA SER A 30 15.03 42.03 10.97
C SER A 30 13.75 42.60 10.30
N SER A 31 12.62 42.10 10.80
CA SER A 31 11.30 42.71 11.14
C SER A 31 10.45 43.60 10.19
N GLU A 32 9.13 43.41 10.40
CA GLU A 32 7.98 44.34 10.31
C GLU A 32 7.04 44.38 9.06
N GLN A 33 5.89 43.70 9.26
CA GLN A 33 4.52 44.24 9.29
C GLN A 33 3.77 44.63 7.98
N ALA A 34 2.63 43.94 7.77
CA ALA A 34 1.47 44.29 6.92
C ALA A 34 0.74 45.57 7.45
N PRO A 35 -0.34 46.16 6.84
CA PRO A 35 -1.33 45.59 5.92
C PRO A 35 -1.92 46.52 4.81
N SER A 36 -2.77 45.98 3.91
CA SER A 36 -4.16 46.42 3.59
C SER A 36 -4.66 46.02 2.17
N ASP A 37 -5.85 45.40 2.18
CA ASP A 37 -6.84 45.01 1.15
C ASP A 37 -7.27 46.09 0.11
N PRO A 38 -8.24 45.85 -0.81
CA PRO A 38 -8.56 44.67 -1.65
C PRO A 38 -8.89 45.08 -3.13
N SER A 39 -9.03 44.13 -4.05
CA SER A 39 -10.14 44.03 -5.04
C SER A 39 -9.75 43.30 -6.34
N GLY A 40 -10.56 42.30 -6.70
CA GLY A 40 -11.16 42.25 -8.04
C GLY A 40 -10.48 41.38 -9.11
N ALA A 41 -11.29 40.41 -9.58
CA ALA A 41 -11.40 39.89 -10.95
C ALA A 41 -10.80 38.50 -11.25
N GLU A 42 -11.73 37.59 -11.56
CA GLU A 42 -11.73 36.62 -12.67
C GLU A 42 -10.76 35.43 -12.54
N ALA A 43 -11.23 34.26 -12.07
CA ALA A 43 -11.95 33.22 -12.82
C ALA A 43 -11.19 32.73 -14.05
N GLU A 44 -10.36 31.68 -13.90
CA GLU A 44 -10.23 30.60 -14.88
C GLU A 44 -10.10 29.27 -14.13
N THR A 45 -11.14 28.47 -14.26
CA THR A 45 -11.22 27.06 -13.93
C THR A 45 -10.51 26.27 -15.01
N GLU A 46 -9.32 25.75 -14.74
CA GLU A 46 -8.74 24.67 -15.54
C GLU A 46 -9.08 23.34 -14.88
N ASN A 47 -10.25 22.83 -15.26
CA ASN A 47 -10.66 21.45 -15.10
C ASN A 47 -9.87 20.60 -16.10
N SER A 48 -8.70 20.09 -15.71
CA SER A 48 -8.08 18.96 -16.42
C SER A 48 -8.77 17.69 -15.93
N GLY A 49 -9.96 17.44 -16.49
CA GLY A 49 -10.57 16.12 -16.42
C GLY A 49 -9.69 15.15 -17.17
N GLU A 50 -8.82 14.45 -16.45
CA GLU A 50 -8.27 13.19 -16.93
C GLU A 50 -9.46 12.26 -17.10
N THR A 51 -9.80 12.04 -18.36
CA THR A 51 -10.78 11.02 -18.74
C THR A 51 -10.07 9.70 -18.50
N GLU A 52 -10.42 9.03 -17.41
CA GLU A 52 -10.19 7.60 -17.27
C GLU A 52 -10.88 6.95 -18.47
N THR A 53 -10.08 6.55 -19.44
CA THR A 53 -10.55 5.71 -20.53
C THR A 53 -10.82 4.34 -19.92
N GLU A 54 -12.09 3.99 -19.73
CA GLU A 54 -12.49 2.60 -19.50
C GLU A 54 -11.84 1.74 -20.59
N GLU A 55 -10.95 0.84 -20.19
CA GLU A 55 -10.39 -0.14 -21.11
C GLU A 55 -11.53 -0.99 -21.67
N THR A 56 -11.54 -1.15 -22.99
CA THR A 56 -12.54 -2.01 -23.61
C THR A 56 -12.24 -3.47 -23.27
N PRO A 57 -13.24 -4.37 -23.19
CA PRO A 57 -13.00 -5.79 -22.94
C PRO A 57 -12.02 -6.44 -23.92
N GLU A 58 -11.89 -5.89 -25.13
CA GLU A 58 -10.95 -6.35 -26.16
C GLU A 58 -9.51 -5.87 -25.87
N GLU A 59 -9.32 -4.68 -25.27
CA GLU A 59 -8.01 -4.16 -24.84
C GLU A 59 -7.51 -4.86 -23.57
N ALA A 60 -8.40 -5.17 -22.63
CA ALA A 60 -8.07 -5.96 -21.44
C ALA A 60 -7.66 -7.40 -21.79
N GLU A 61 -8.38 -8.05 -22.74
CA GLU A 61 -7.98 -9.36 -23.26
C GLU A 61 -6.62 -9.31 -23.99
N GLU A 62 -6.33 -8.25 -24.76
CA GLU A 62 -5.02 -8.08 -25.42
C GLU A 62 -3.89 -7.83 -24.39
N ALA A 63 -4.13 -7.05 -23.33
CA ALA A 63 -3.17 -6.79 -22.27
C ALA A 63 -2.87 -8.04 -21.43
N GLU A 64 -3.91 -8.82 -21.12
CA GLU A 64 -3.76 -10.13 -20.47
C GLU A 64 -2.98 -11.09 -21.38
N GLU A 65 -3.27 -11.13 -22.67
CA GLU A 65 -2.56 -12.00 -23.62
C GLU A 65 -1.09 -11.58 -23.82
N ASP A 66 -0.78 -10.27 -23.83
CA ASP A 66 0.59 -9.75 -23.90
C ASP A 66 1.40 -10.12 -22.64
N TYR A 67 0.84 -9.89 -21.45
CA TYR A 67 1.47 -10.28 -20.17
C TYR A 67 1.71 -11.80 -20.08
N LEU A 68 0.73 -12.59 -20.50
CA LEU A 68 0.83 -14.06 -20.49
C LEU A 68 1.74 -14.61 -21.60
N SER A 69 2.13 -13.82 -22.60
CA SER A 69 2.95 -14.28 -23.72
C SER A 69 4.43 -14.50 -23.35
N ASP A 70 4.92 -13.75 -22.36
CA ASP A 70 6.28 -13.87 -21.81
C ASP A 70 6.40 -15.00 -20.75
N ILE A 71 5.27 -15.55 -20.32
CA ILE A 71 5.19 -16.62 -19.33
C ILE A 71 5.27 -17.99 -20.02
N PRO A 72 6.06 -18.95 -19.52
CA PRO A 72 6.10 -20.30 -20.09
C PRO A 72 4.70 -20.92 -20.20
N GLU A 73 4.40 -21.60 -21.31
CA GLU A 73 3.06 -22.14 -21.60
C GLU A 73 2.47 -22.99 -20.47
N GLU A 74 3.31 -23.75 -19.75
CA GLU A 74 2.88 -24.54 -18.60
C GLU A 74 2.41 -23.65 -17.44
N GLU A 75 3.12 -22.56 -17.17
CA GLU A 75 2.78 -21.61 -16.12
C GLU A 75 1.54 -20.79 -16.51
N ARG A 76 1.43 -20.38 -17.78
CA ARG A 76 0.22 -19.76 -18.32
C ARG A 76 -1.00 -20.67 -18.17
N ALA A 77 -0.86 -21.95 -18.49
CA ALA A 77 -1.95 -22.93 -18.32
C ALA A 77 -2.32 -23.12 -16.85
N ARG A 78 -1.36 -23.07 -15.92
CA ARG A 78 -1.64 -23.11 -14.48
C ARG A 78 -2.40 -21.87 -14.01
N LEU A 79 -1.97 -20.68 -14.40
CA LEU A 79 -2.64 -19.42 -14.05
C LEU A 79 -4.09 -19.40 -14.56
N LYS A 80 -4.33 -19.83 -15.80
CA LYS A 80 -5.70 -19.93 -16.35
C LYS A 80 -6.56 -20.95 -15.61
N ASN A 81 -5.99 -22.09 -15.22
CA ASN A 81 -6.74 -23.09 -14.45
C ASN A 81 -7.02 -22.62 -13.01
N ALA A 82 -6.09 -21.87 -12.40
CA ALA A 82 -6.30 -21.27 -11.08
C ALA A 82 -7.38 -20.18 -11.12
N ALA A 83 -7.35 -19.31 -12.14
CA ALA A 83 -8.38 -18.30 -12.37
C ALA A 83 -9.76 -18.90 -12.67
N ALA A 84 -9.81 -20.10 -13.24
CA ALA A 84 -11.05 -20.84 -13.50
C ALA A 84 -11.51 -21.74 -12.34
N SER A 85 -10.79 -21.75 -11.21
CA SER A 85 -11.19 -22.52 -10.03
C SER A 85 -12.30 -21.80 -9.26
N ASP A 86 -13.17 -22.57 -8.62
CA ASP A 86 -14.18 -22.03 -7.68
C ASP A 86 -13.57 -21.81 -6.28
N GLU A 87 -12.24 -21.93 -6.12
CA GLU A 87 -11.57 -21.75 -4.83
C GLU A 87 -11.53 -20.27 -4.45
N THR A 88 -11.82 -19.98 -3.19
CA THR A 88 -11.76 -18.61 -2.67
C THR A 88 -10.53 -18.41 -1.77
N TRP A 89 -10.04 -17.17 -1.74
CA TRP A 89 -8.88 -16.78 -0.94
C TRP A 89 -9.18 -15.58 -0.06
N THR A 90 -8.57 -15.55 1.12
CA THR A 90 -8.48 -14.34 1.95
C THR A 90 -7.03 -13.94 2.12
N VAL A 91 -6.70 -12.73 1.68
CA VAL A 91 -5.40 -12.08 1.90
C VAL A 91 -5.52 -11.17 3.10
N MET A 92 -4.71 -11.44 4.13
CA MET A 92 -4.59 -10.64 5.35
C MET A 92 -3.28 -9.87 5.29
N LEU A 93 -3.34 -8.55 5.20
CA LEU A 93 -2.18 -7.67 5.28
C LEU A 93 -2.11 -7.02 6.66
N TYR A 94 -1.14 -7.45 7.46
CA TYR A 94 -0.82 -6.82 8.73
C TYR A 94 0.26 -5.75 8.47
N LEU A 95 -0.17 -4.50 8.33
CA LEU A 95 0.65 -3.37 7.89
C LEU A 95 1.04 -2.52 9.09
N ALA A 96 2.18 -2.85 9.71
CA ALA A 96 2.79 -1.98 10.71
C ALA A 96 3.64 -0.95 9.97
N GLY A 97 3.20 0.31 9.97
CA GLY A 97 3.83 1.36 9.17
C GLY A 97 5.23 1.71 9.67
N SER A 98 5.41 1.71 11.00
CA SER A 98 6.67 2.05 11.70
C SER A 98 7.32 3.34 11.21
N ASP A 99 8.61 3.51 11.48
CA ASP A 99 9.37 4.65 10.95
C ASP A 99 9.55 4.57 9.43
N LEU A 100 9.18 3.45 8.78
CA LEU A 100 9.17 3.33 7.32
C LEU A 100 8.10 4.22 6.68
N GLU A 101 7.03 4.54 7.41
CA GLU A 101 5.97 5.40 6.90
C GLU A 101 6.36 6.88 6.87
N GLU A 102 7.43 7.29 7.58
CA GLU A 102 8.04 8.62 7.40
C GLU A 102 8.47 8.87 5.94
N ASP A 103 8.81 7.79 5.21
CA ASP A 103 9.12 7.79 3.77
C ASP A 103 7.90 7.42 2.89
N GLY A 104 6.75 7.15 3.50
CA GLY A 104 5.52 6.71 2.83
C GLY A 104 5.54 5.27 2.32
N ARG A 105 6.42 4.41 2.87
CA ARG A 105 6.64 3.06 2.34
C ARG A 105 5.42 2.16 2.51
N ALA A 106 4.70 2.26 3.64
CA ALA A 106 3.50 1.47 3.84
C ALA A 106 2.37 2.00 2.93
N SER A 107 2.23 3.31 2.84
CA SER A 107 1.30 3.95 1.89
C SER A 107 1.60 3.61 0.42
N ASP A 108 2.86 3.51 0.02
CA ASP A 108 3.24 3.07 -1.33
C ASP A 108 2.77 1.63 -1.61
N ASN A 109 2.81 0.73 -0.62
CA ASN A 109 2.24 -0.62 -0.77
C ASN A 109 0.72 -0.58 -0.91
N LEU A 110 0.03 0.34 -0.22
CA LEU A 110 -1.41 0.56 -0.45
C LEU A 110 -1.67 1.08 -1.88
N ARG A 111 -0.81 1.94 -2.44
CA ARG A 111 -0.89 2.36 -3.86
C ARG A 111 -0.71 1.19 -4.81
N GLU A 112 0.21 0.27 -4.53
CA GLU A 112 0.41 -0.93 -5.35
C GLU A 112 -0.82 -1.86 -5.29
N ILE A 113 -1.48 -1.98 -4.13
CA ILE A 113 -2.74 -2.72 -4.01
C ILE A 113 -3.84 -2.07 -4.86
N MET A 114 -3.89 -0.73 -4.93
CA MET A 114 -4.87 -0.04 -5.78
C MET A 114 -4.74 -0.37 -7.28
N ALA A 115 -3.52 -0.74 -7.72
CA ALA A 115 -3.27 -1.13 -9.10
C ALA A 115 -3.69 -2.58 -9.41
N ALA A 116 -4.08 -3.36 -8.40
CA ALA A 116 -4.58 -4.72 -8.59
C ALA A 116 -6.08 -4.71 -8.89
N GLU A 117 -6.51 -5.56 -9.82
CA GLU A 117 -7.93 -5.78 -10.13
C GLU A 117 -8.57 -6.70 -9.08
N PRO A 118 -9.55 -6.22 -8.30
CA PRO A 118 -10.26 -7.05 -7.33
C PRO A 118 -11.11 -8.11 -8.04
N THR A 119 -11.26 -9.28 -7.41
CA THR A 119 -12.16 -10.33 -7.90
C THR A 119 -13.06 -10.84 -6.78
N PRO A 120 -14.29 -11.33 -7.08
CA PRO A 120 -15.19 -11.85 -6.05
C PRO A 120 -14.66 -13.07 -5.29
N SER A 121 -13.65 -13.76 -5.84
CA SER A 121 -13.03 -14.95 -5.22
C SER A 121 -11.91 -14.59 -4.24
N VAL A 122 -11.52 -13.33 -4.11
CA VAL A 122 -10.44 -12.88 -3.22
C VAL A 122 -10.94 -11.80 -2.27
N ASN A 123 -10.96 -12.10 -0.97
CA ASN A 123 -11.17 -11.10 0.07
C ASN A 123 -9.82 -10.50 0.46
N VAL A 124 -9.74 -9.17 0.56
CA VAL A 124 -8.55 -8.48 1.06
C VAL A 124 -8.90 -7.77 2.35
N PHE A 125 -8.23 -8.13 3.44
CA PHE A 125 -8.29 -7.42 4.72
C PHE A 125 -6.94 -6.82 5.06
N ILE A 126 -6.95 -5.59 5.57
CA ILE A 126 -5.75 -4.84 5.90
C ILE A 126 -5.92 -4.31 7.32
N GLN A 127 -4.96 -4.54 8.21
CA GLN A 127 -4.88 -3.83 9.49
C GLN A 127 -3.72 -2.85 9.47
N THR A 128 -4.00 -1.60 9.81
CA THR A 128 -3.02 -0.52 9.87
C THR A 128 -2.75 -0.14 11.32
N GLY A 129 -1.49 0.14 11.63
CA GLY A 129 -1.06 0.60 12.95
C GLY A 129 0.44 0.83 12.98
N GLY A 130 0.93 1.16 14.17
CA GLY A 130 2.37 1.19 14.45
C GLY A 130 3.18 2.30 13.78
N ALA A 131 2.55 3.27 13.11
CA ALA A 131 3.15 4.52 12.65
C ALA A 131 2.51 5.73 13.34
N ALA A 132 3.30 6.79 13.55
CA ALA A 132 2.91 8.04 14.17
C ALA A 132 2.21 8.99 13.18
N GLU A 133 2.45 8.82 11.88
CA GLU A 133 1.79 9.53 10.78
C GLU A 133 1.63 8.60 9.56
N TRP A 134 0.69 8.93 8.67
CA TRP A 134 0.43 8.18 7.44
C TRP A 134 0.33 9.11 6.23
N LYS A 135 0.91 8.70 5.09
CA LYS A 135 0.98 9.46 3.83
C LYS A 135 -0.05 9.00 2.82
N CYS A 136 -1.32 9.11 3.20
CA CYS A 136 -2.45 8.59 2.43
C CYS A 136 -2.90 9.46 1.24
N ASP A 137 -2.15 10.50 0.87
CA ASP A 137 -2.50 11.36 -0.26
C ASP A 137 -2.74 10.53 -1.54
N GLY A 138 -3.93 10.71 -2.12
CA GLY A 138 -4.37 10.03 -3.34
C GLY A 138 -4.86 8.59 -3.16
N LEU A 139 -4.91 8.06 -1.93
CA LEU A 139 -5.35 6.68 -1.67
C LEU A 139 -6.88 6.51 -1.55
N GLY A 140 -7.63 7.60 -1.39
CA GLY A 140 -9.06 7.53 -1.08
C GLY A 140 -9.37 6.98 0.33
N VAL A 141 -8.36 6.87 1.19
CA VAL A 141 -8.46 6.48 2.60
C VAL A 141 -7.71 7.48 3.46
N GLU A 142 -8.15 7.68 4.70
CA GLU A 142 -7.42 8.38 5.75
C GLU A 142 -7.19 7.39 6.89
N ILE A 143 -5.93 7.24 7.31
CA ILE A 143 -5.55 6.34 8.41
C ILE A 143 -5.25 7.20 9.65
N ASP A 144 -5.92 6.89 10.75
CA ASP A 144 -5.72 7.56 12.04
C ASP A 144 -4.59 6.86 12.82
N PRO A 145 -3.45 7.53 13.07
CA PRO A 145 -2.31 6.93 13.78
C PRO A 145 -2.57 6.71 15.29
N THR A 146 -3.73 7.11 15.82
CA THR A 146 -4.06 7.00 17.25
C THR A 146 -4.91 5.77 17.59
N VAL A 147 -5.24 4.95 16.61
CA VAL A 147 -6.05 3.73 16.74
C VAL A 147 -5.49 2.62 15.85
N ILE A 148 -6.00 1.41 16.02
CA ILE A 148 -5.83 0.33 15.04
C ILE A 148 -7.06 0.31 14.15
N GLN A 149 -6.85 0.38 12.83
CA GLN A 149 -7.94 0.38 11.85
C GLN A 149 -7.84 -0.83 10.94
N ARG A 150 -8.99 -1.39 10.57
CA ARG A 150 -9.09 -2.52 9.65
C ARG A 150 -9.94 -2.15 8.46
N TYR A 151 -9.44 -2.50 7.28
CA TYR A 151 -10.04 -2.15 6.00
C TYR A 151 -10.28 -3.41 5.17
N THR A 152 -11.28 -3.33 4.30
CA THR A 152 -11.37 -4.18 3.11
C THR A 152 -10.94 -3.40 1.87
N TYR A 153 -10.53 -4.10 0.83
CA TYR A 153 -10.29 -3.53 -0.50
C TYR A 153 -11.03 -4.33 -1.57
N ASP A 154 -11.89 -3.67 -2.33
CA ASP A 154 -12.65 -4.23 -3.45
C ASP A 154 -12.86 -3.21 -4.58
N GLU A 155 -13.80 -3.44 -5.50
CA GLU A 155 -14.13 -2.55 -6.62
C GLU A 155 -14.51 -1.12 -6.19
N ASN A 156 -14.89 -0.91 -4.93
CA ASN A 156 -15.20 0.39 -4.35
C ASN A 156 -13.99 1.05 -3.66
N GLY A 157 -12.81 0.43 -3.73
CA GLY A 157 -11.60 0.87 -3.05
C GLY A 157 -11.53 0.44 -1.58
N PHE A 158 -10.78 1.19 -0.78
CA PHE A 158 -10.62 0.91 0.65
C PHE A 158 -11.88 1.27 1.44
N THR A 159 -12.37 0.34 2.26
CA THR A 159 -13.50 0.56 3.17
C THR A 159 -13.10 0.26 4.60
N LEU A 160 -13.23 1.22 5.51
CA LEU A 160 -13.03 1.00 6.96
C LEU A 160 -14.15 0.10 7.49
N VAL A 161 -13.79 -1.06 8.04
CA VAL A 161 -14.74 -2.06 8.53
C VAL A 161 -14.68 -2.28 10.04
N ASP A 162 -13.59 -1.91 10.69
CA ASP A 162 -13.41 -2.03 12.14
C ASP A 162 -12.35 -1.05 12.65
N GLU A 163 -12.51 -0.60 13.90
CA GLU A 163 -11.60 0.30 14.60
C GLU A 163 -11.45 -0.17 16.05
N GLN A 164 -10.22 -0.26 16.53
CA GLN A 164 -9.85 -0.73 17.86
C GLN A 164 -9.02 0.32 18.59
N GLU A 165 -8.98 0.23 19.92
CA GLU A 165 -8.04 1.03 20.72
C GLU A 165 -6.60 0.81 20.24
N GLN A 166 -5.74 1.81 20.43
CA GLN A 166 -4.34 1.70 20.06
C GLN A 166 -3.67 0.52 20.78
N ALA A 167 -2.92 -0.28 20.03
CA ALA A 167 -2.23 -1.45 20.52
C ALA A 167 -0.87 -1.58 19.84
N ASN A 168 0.08 -2.20 20.55
CA ASN A 168 1.40 -2.49 19.99
C ASN A 168 1.25 -3.52 18.86
N MET A 169 1.65 -3.17 17.65
CA MET A 169 1.61 -4.05 16.49
C MET A 169 2.59 -5.22 16.61
N ALA A 170 3.64 -5.11 17.42
CA ALA A 170 4.55 -6.22 17.73
C ALA A 170 4.01 -7.18 18.81
N ASP A 171 2.88 -6.86 19.46
CA ASP A 171 2.26 -7.76 20.43
C ASP A 171 1.57 -8.94 19.71
N PRO A 172 1.83 -10.20 20.10
CA PRO A 172 1.24 -11.36 19.45
C PRO A 172 -0.29 -11.38 19.53
N GLY A 173 -0.88 -10.82 20.59
CA GLY A 173 -2.33 -10.72 20.75
C GLY A 173 -2.98 -9.76 19.75
N THR A 174 -2.28 -8.68 19.37
CA THR A 174 -2.76 -7.76 18.32
C THR A 174 -2.84 -8.48 16.97
N LEU A 175 -1.82 -9.28 16.63
CA LEU A 175 -1.83 -10.10 15.41
C LEU A 175 -2.89 -11.21 15.46
N THR A 176 -3.02 -11.93 16.57
CA THR A 176 -4.07 -12.95 16.73
C THR A 176 -5.46 -12.35 16.56
N SER A 177 -5.71 -11.17 17.14
CA SER A 177 -7.00 -10.48 16.99
C SER A 177 -7.31 -10.17 15.53
N PHE A 178 -6.31 -9.73 14.75
CA PHE A 178 -6.49 -9.48 13.32
C PHE A 178 -6.80 -10.76 12.53
N ILE A 179 -6.05 -11.84 12.79
CA ILE A 179 -6.27 -13.13 12.12
C ILE A 179 -7.68 -13.65 12.42
N GLN A 180 -8.12 -13.57 13.67
CA GLN A 180 -9.47 -13.96 14.07
C GLN A 180 -10.53 -13.10 13.39
N PHE A 181 -10.35 -11.78 13.37
CA PHE A 181 -11.24 -10.88 12.65
C PHE A 181 -11.39 -11.28 11.18
N CYS A 182 -10.28 -11.55 10.48
CA CYS A 182 -10.34 -11.94 9.06
C CYS A 182 -11.07 -13.27 8.86
N ARG A 183 -10.83 -14.26 9.73
CA ARG A 183 -11.49 -15.58 9.69
C ARG A 183 -12.97 -15.52 10.04
N GLU A 184 -13.37 -14.60 10.91
CA GLU A 184 -14.78 -14.43 11.28
C GLU A 184 -15.57 -13.67 10.21
N ASN A 185 -14.88 -12.83 9.41
CA ASN A 185 -15.49 -11.98 8.39
C ASN A 185 -15.27 -12.50 6.95
N SER A 186 -14.68 -13.69 6.77
CA SER A 186 -14.62 -14.37 5.47
C SER A 186 -14.82 -15.87 5.62
N ASP A 187 -15.57 -16.45 4.67
CA ASP A 187 -15.69 -17.90 4.52
C ASP A 187 -14.94 -18.28 3.25
N THR A 188 -13.75 -18.87 3.42
CA THR A 188 -12.82 -19.09 2.31
C THR A 188 -12.03 -20.37 2.42
N ASP A 189 -11.62 -20.93 1.27
CA ASP A 189 -10.84 -22.17 1.22
C ASP A 189 -9.38 -21.97 1.68
N HIS A 190 -8.81 -20.80 1.37
CA HIS A 190 -7.40 -20.51 1.57
C HIS A 190 -7.14 -19.15 2.20
N TYR A 191 -6.06 -19.06 2.96
CA TYR A 191 -5.62 -17.84 3.64
C TYR A 191 -4.15 -17.54 3.34
N ILE A 192 -3.87 -16.27 3.07
CA ILE A 192 -2.52 -15.72 2.99
C ILE A 192 -2.39 -14.66 4.07
N LEU A 193 -1.33 -14.75 4.89
CA LEU A 193 -0.98 -13.72 5.86
C LEU A 193 0.34 -13.07 5.44
N THR A 194 0.28 -11.77 5.18
CA THR A 194 1.44 -10.92 4.90
C THR A 194 1.71 -10.05 6.12
N LEU A 195 2.91 -10.19 6.69
CA LEU A 195 3.40 -9.36 7.78
C LEU A 195 4.35 -8.34 7.16
N TRP A 196 3.95 -7.07 7.14
CA TRP A 196 4.72 -6.01 6.49
C TRP A 196 5.23 -5.04 7.54
N ASP A 197 6.55 -4.96 7.65
CA ASP A 197 7.34 -3.98 8.40
C ASP A 197 8.85 -4.30 8.25
N HIS A 198 9.69 -3.72 9.11
CA HIS A 198 11.03 -4.17 9.45
C HIS A 198 11.13 -5.67 9.77
N GLY A 199 12.33 -6.20 9.53
CA GLY A 199 12.72 -7.55 9.90
C GLY A 199 14.17 -7.63 10.36
N GLY A 200 14.38 -8.27 11.51
CA GLY A 200 15.70 -8.64 12.05
C GLY A 200 16.02 -10.13 11.90
N GLY A 201 15.16 -10.89 11.21
CA GLY A 201 15.30 -12.33 11.04
C GLY A 201 15.15 -13.11 12.35
N THR A 202 15.76 -14.29 12.43
CA THR A 202 15.56 -15.20 13.59
C THR A 202 16.05 -14.63 14.92
N ALA A 203 17.03 -13.74 14.91
CA ALA A 203 17.63 -13.15 16.11
C ALA A 203 16.99 -11.82 16.51
N GLY A 204 16.48 -11.06 15.53
CA GLY A 204 15.95 -9.71 15.73
C GLY A 204 14.46 -9.56 15.45
N GLY A 205 13.73 -10.66 15.23
CA GLY A 205 12.28 -10.63 15.08
C GLY A 205 11.78 -9.97 13.79
N LEU A 206 10.51 -9.60 13.83
CA LEU A 206 9.75 -8.89 12.79
C LEU A 206 8.82 -7.91 13.47
N ILE A 207 8.32 -6.91 12.74
CA ILE A 207 7.39 -5.89 13.25
C ILE A 207 7.99 -5.05 14.38
N MET A 208 8.17 -3.76 14.11
CA MET A 208 8.50 -2.69 15.03
C MET A 208 7.31 -1.74 15.12
N ASP A 209 6.97 -1.30 16.33
CA ASP A 209 5.94 -0.28 16.52
C ASP A 209 6.56 0.98 17.09
N GLU A 210 6.60 2.06 16.31
CA GLU A 210 7.20 3.32 16.76
C GLU A 210 6.34 4.07 17.78
N ASN A 211 5.03 3.78 17.83
CA ASN A 211 4.13 4.36 18.83
C ASN A 211 4.39 3.78 20.25
N TYR A 212 5.13 2.67 20.33
CA TYR A 212 5.51 2.00 21.59
C TYR A 212 7.03 1.97 21.77
N PRO A 213 7.69 3.13 21.94
CA PRO A 213 9.15 3.20 22.00
C PRO A 213 9.71 2.39 23.17
N GLY A 214 10.69 1.53 22.84
CA GLY A 214 11.32 0.63 23.80
C GLY A 214 10.63 -0.73 23.95
N SER A 215 9.56 -1.00 23.21
CA SER A 215 9.09 -2.37 23.00
C SER A 215 10.10 -3.16 22.15
N GLU A 216 10.12 -4.47 22.36
CA GLU A 216 10.85 -5.37 21.49
C GLU A 216 10.05 -5.60 20.19
N THR A 217 10.74 -5.91 19.10
CA THR A 217 10.12 -6.45 17.89
C THR A 217 9.51 -7.82 18.19
N MET A 218 8.48 -8.23 17.44
CA MET A 218 7.88 -9.56 17.62
C MET A 218 8.90 -10.66 17.32
N SER A 219 9.17 -11.52 18.31
CA SER A 219 10.09 -12.64 18.13
C SER A 219 9.42 -13.80 17.38
N LEU A 220 10.21 -14.72 16.82
CA LEU A 220 9.64 -15.92 16.17
C LEU A 220 8.82 -16.83 17.12
N PRO A 221 9.20 -17.01 18.40
CA PRO A 221 8.33 -17.70 19.35
C PRO A 221 6.98 -17.00 19.57
N GLU A 222 6.97 -15.68 19.66
CA GLU A 222 5.73 -14.89 19.82
C GLU A 222 4.87 -14.96 18.55
N LEU A 223 5.46 -14.89 17.36
CA LEU A 223 4.76 -15.18 16.11
C LEU A 223 4.14 -16.58 16.15
N GLY A 224 4.90 -17.58 16.63
CA GLY A 224 4.38 -18.93 16.84
C GLY A 224 3.20 -18.99 17.80
N THR A 225 3.17 -18.15 18.84
CA THR A 225 2.00 -17.98 19.72
C THR A 225 0.85 -17.33 18.97
N ALA A 226 1.11 -16.28 18.19
CA ALA A 226 0.05 -15.55 17.48
C ALA A 226 -0.71 -16.42 16.45
N LEU A 227 0.01 -17.36 15.81
CA LEU A 227 -0.52 -18.25 14.77
C LEU A 227 -1.14 -19.55 15.30
N ALA A 228 -1.10 -19.80 16.61
CA ALA A 228 -1.54 -21.07 17.19
C ALA A 228 -3.06 -21.15 17.42
N ASP A 229 -3.76 -20.01 17.40
CA ASP A 229 -5.20 -19.85 17.68
C ASP A 229 -6.02 -19.61 16.40
#